data_AF-A0A7W3TI97-F1
#
_entry.id   AF-A0A7W3TI97-F1
#
_cell.length_a   1.000
_cell.length_b   1.000
_cell.length_c   1.000
_cell.angle_alpha   90.00
_cell.angle_beta   90.00
_cell.angle_gamma   90.00
#
_symmetry.space_group_name_H-M   'P 1'
#
loop_
_entity.id
_entity.type
_entity.pdbx_description
1 polymer ?
#
loop_
_entity_poly.entity_id
_entity_poly.type
_entity_poly.pdbx_seq_one_letter_code
_entity_poly.pdbx_strand_id
1 'polypeptide(L)'
;MTRAEEPGAASPAGGVIDEALATESRERAPRALLRLPTLRRLWEAQLAGGTADVLALLVLLVLTFQAAAVAGALGGGERGVVLSLALLLAVRIGAGVLVGTLLLDPLAKLVSADGPLDRRWTLVGADGVRVVALVLAPLWVDWTPGTAWVWLLVTALVLAVAERVWTITRDAAAPALLPPPPPEGDA
;
A
#
# COMPACT_ATOMS: atom_id res chain seq x y z
N MET A 1 45.80 28.99 -19.81
CA MET A 1 46.61 28.52 -18.66
C MET A 1 45.72 28.57 -17.42
N THR A 2 44.88 27.56 -17.16
CA THR A 2 45.15 26.32 -16.39
C THR A 2 45.52 26.57 -14.93
N ARG A 3 44.52 26.59 -14.05
CA ARG A 3 44.60 26.00 -12.70
C ARG A 3 43.73 24.74 -12.78
N ALA A 4 44.24 23.71 -13.44
CA ALA A 4 44.90 22.59 -12.76
C ALA A 4 43.95 22.02 -11.69
N GLU A 5 43.33 20.90 -12.07
CA GLU A 5 42.79 19.84 -11.23
C GLU A 5 43.37 19.87 -9.81
N GLU A 6 42.53 19.94 -8.78
CA GLU A 6 42.88 19.29 -7.53
C GLU A 6 42.40 17.84 -7.62
N PRO A 7 43.32 16.87 -7.76
CA PRO A 7 43.00 15.46 -7.70
C PRO A 7 42.61 15.11 -6.27
N GLY A 8 41.65 14.20 -6.13
CA GLY A 8 41.12 13.75 -4.85
C GLY A 8 42.20 13.42 -3.83
N ALA A 9 42.34 14.28 -2.82
CA ALA A 9 42.80 13.84 -1.53
C ALA A 9 41.56 13.34 -0.79
N ALA A 10 41.27 12.05 -0.93
CA ALA A 10 40.41 11.32 0.00
C ALA A 10 41.08 11.36 1.38
N SER A 11 40.96 12.50 2.07
CA SER A 11 41.31 12.59 3.48
C SER A 11 40.33 11.69 4.23
N PRO A 12 40.80 10.76 5.09
CA PRO A 12 39.90 9.93 5.90
C PRO A 12 38.98 10.80 6.78
N ALA A 13 39.37 12.04 7.08
CA ALA A 13 38.54 13.02 7.78
C ALA A 13 37.40 13.59 6.91
N GLY A 14 37.58 13.71 5.59
CA GLY A 14 36.54 14.21 4.68
C GLY A 14 35.35 13.25 4.58
N GLY A 15 35.61 11.95 4.46
CA GLY A 15 34.57 10.92 4.49
C GLY A 15 33.83 10.88 5.84
N VAL A 16 34.53 11.08 6.96
CA VAL A 16 33.90 11.15 8.29
C VAL A 16 33.03 12.40 8.45
N ILE A 17 33.43 13.54 7.89
CA ILE A 17 32.64 14.78 7.90
C ILE A 17 31.41 14.65 7.00
N ASP A 18 31.56 14.09 5.79
CA ASP A 18 30.44 13.86 4.87
C ASP A 18 29.44 12.85 5.45
N GLU A 19 29.91 11.80 6.12
CA GLU A 19 29.06 10.83 6.82
C GLU A 19 28.37 11.47 8.03
N ALA A 20 29.05 12.34 8.79
CA ALA A 20 28.45 13.10 9.89
C ALA A 20 27.37 14.08 9.39
N LEU A 21 27.60 14.80 8.29
CA LEU A 21 26.62 15.69 7.67
C LEU A 21 25.46 14.92 7.01
N ALA A 22 25.73 13.75 6.42
CA ALA A 22 24.70 12.85 5.91
C ALA A 22 23.84 12.28 7.04
N THR A 23 24.44 12.00 8.20
CA THR A 23 23.72 11.52 9.39
C THR A 23 22.86 12.63 9.99
N GLU A 24 23.44 13.81 10.16
CA GLU A 24 22.73 14.96 10.73
C GLU A 24 21.62 15.48 9.79
N SER A 25 21.82 15.40 8.47
CA SER A 25 20.76 15.66 7.50
C SER A 25 19.65 14.61 7.57
N ARG A 26 19.94 13.31 7.73
CA ARG A 26 18.90 12.27 7.93
C ARG A 26 18.11 12.45 9.22
N GLU A 27 18.73 12.96 10.30
CA GLU A 27 18.06 13.19 11.58
C GLU A 27 17.22 14.48 11.61
N ARG A 28 17.67 15.56 10.94
CA ARG A 28 16.97 16.85 10.91
C ARG A 28 16.03 17.02 9.73
N ALA A 29 16.31 16.40 8.58
CA ALA A 29 15.46 16.45 7.39
C ALA A 29 14.00 16.06 7.67
N PRO A 30 13.65 14.97 8.38
CA PRO A 30 12.24 14.63 8.61
C PRO A 30 11.52 15.74 9.40
N ARG A 31 12.17 16.30 10.42
CA ARG A 31 11.59 17.41 11.20
C ARG A 31 11.48 18.69 10.38
N ALA A 32 12.44 18.97 9.48
CA ALA A 32 12.40 20.13 8.61
C ALA A 32 11.31 19.99 7.53
N LEU A 33 11.14 18.81 6.96
CA LEU A 33 10.11 18.50 5.96
C LEU A 33 8.70 18.63 6.54
N LEU A 34 8.48 18.23 7.79
CA LEU A 34 7.18 18.37 8.48
C LEU A 34 6.80 19.83 8.80
N ARG A 35 7.72 20.79 8.68
CA ARG A 35 7.40 22.22 8.79
C ARG A 35 6.67 22.74 7.56
N LEU A 36 6.83 22.09 6.41
CA LEU A 36 6.06 22.42 5.21
C LEU A 36 4.65 21.82 5.36
N PRO A 37 3.58 22.64 5.32
CA PRO A 37 2.22 22.16 5.58
C PRO A 37 1.76 21.10 4.58
N THR A 38 2.19 21.19 3.32
CA THR A 38 1.86 20.22 2.27
C THR A 38 2.48 18.85 2.54
N LEU A 39 3.77 18.82 2.92
CA LEU A 39 4.46 17.57 3.25
C LEU A 39 3.92 16.94 4.53
N ARG A 40 3.58 17.75 5.53
CA ARG A 40 2.92 17.28 6.75
C ARG A 40 1.59 16.58 6.46
N ARG A 41 0.73 17.15 5.60
CA ARG A 41 -0.55 16.54 5.22
C ARG A 41 -0.37 15.20 4.51
N LEU A 42 0.63 15.09 3.64
CA LEU A 42 0.95 13.82 2.98
C LEU A 42 1.42 12.76 3.98
N TRP A 43 2.24 13.16 4.95
CA TRP A 43 2.71 12.29 6.02
C TRP A 43 1.59 11.81 6.93
N GLU A 44 0.72 12.72 7.35
CA GLU A 44 -0.48 12.40 8.15
C GLU A 44 -1.40 11.43 7.38
N ALA A 45 -1.64 11.69 6.09
CA ALA A 45 -2.44 10.81 5.25
C ALA A 45 -1.81 9.42 5.09
N GLN A 46 -0.49 9.32 4.91
CA GLN A 46 0.22 8.05 4.79
C GLN A 46 0.18 7.25 6.09
N LEU A 47 0.37 7.90 7.24
CA LEU A 47 0.28 7.27 8.56
C LEU A 47 -1.14 6.80 8.87
N ALA A 48 -2.14 7.64 8.60
CA ALA A 48 -3.54 7.31 8.82
C ALA A 48 -3.96 6.12 7.94
N GLY A 49 -3.57 6.13 6.66
CA GLY A 49 -3.83 5.03 5.73
C GLY A 49 -3.17 3.72 6.17
N GLY A 50 -1.87 3.74 6.47
CA GLY A 50 -1.15 2.55 6.94
C GLY A 50 -1.73 1.99 8.24
N THR A 51 -2.14 2.87 9.18
CA THR A 51 -2.78 2.46 10.43
C THR A 51 -4.16 1.86 10.18
N ALA A 52 -4.96 2.47 9.31
CA ALA A 52 -6.28 1.97 8.94
C ALA A 52 -6.20 0.56 8.32
N ASP A 53 -5.17 0.29 7.51
CA ASP A 53 -4.95 -1.04 6.93
C ASP A 53 -4.59 -2.11 7.96
N VAL A 54 -3.73 -1.77 8.93
CA VAL A 54 -3.40 -2.67 10.04
C VAL A 54 -4.65 -2.94 10.88
N LEU A 55 -5.41 -1.91 11.21
CA LEU A 55 -6.67 -2.05 11.96
C LEU A 55 -7.69 -2.91 11.21
N ALA A 56 -7.86 -2.69 9.90
CA ALA A 56 -8.73 -3.50 9.06
C ALA A 56 -8.33 -4.98 9.09
N LEU A 57 -7.03 -5.28 8.99
CA LEU A 57 -6.53 -6.64 9.07
C LEU A 57 -6.78 -7.26 10.45
N LEU A 58 -6.51 -6.52 11.54
CA LEU A 58 -6.77 -6.98 12.90
C LEU A 58 -8.26 -7.29 13.13
N VAL A 59 -9.15 -6.43 12.66
CA VAL A 59 -10.60 -6.65 12.73
C VAL A 59 -10.98 -7.93 11.99
N LEU A 60 -10.49 -8.14 10.77
CA LEU A 60 -10.78 -9.34 10.01
C LEU A 60 -10.22 -10.62 10.66
N LEU A 61 -9.03 -10.55 11.29
CA LEU A 61 -8.47 -11.68 12.03
C LEU A 61 -9.36 -12.06 13.23
N VAL A 62 -9.81 -11.07 14.01
CA VAL A 62 -10.70 -11.32 15.16
C VAL A 62 -12.04 -11.90 14.71
N LEU A 63 -12.66 -11.32 13.68
CA LEU A 63 -13.93 -11.83 13.15
C LEU A 63 -13.79 -13.24 12.58
N THR A 64 -12.68 -13.52 11.88
CA THR A 64 -12.45 -14.84 11.27
C THR A 64 -12.17 -15.89 12.34
N PHE A 65 -11.43 -15.54 13.39
CA PHE A 65 -11.23 -16.41 14.55
C PHE A 65 -12.59 -16.83 15.15
N GLN A 66 -13.45 -15.84 15.45
CA GLN A 66 -14.77 -16.10 16.03
C GLN A 66 -15.65 -16.94 15.09
N ALA A 67 -15.75 -16.54 13.82
CA ALA A 67 -16.56 -17.23 12.83
C ALA A 67 -16.09 -18.68 12.59
N ALA A 68 -14.77 -18.91 12.50
CA ALA A 68 -14.20 -20.23 12.30
C ALA A 68 -14.44 -21.15 13.50
N ALA A 69 -14.33 -20.61 14.72
CA ALA A 69 -14.59 -21.34 15.95
C ALA A 69 -16.06 -21.78 16.05
N VAL A 70 -16.99 -20.87 15.76
CA VAL A 70 -18.43 -21.15 15.79
C VAL A 70 -18.85 -22.13 14.69
N ALA A 71 -18.33 -21.96 13.46
CA ALA A 71 -18.70 -22.78 12.33
C ALA A 71 -18.02 -24.17 12.32
N GLY A 72 -17.04 -24.41 13.19
CA GLY A 72 -16.22 -25.63 13.14
C GLY A 72 -15.47 -25.74 11.80
N ALA A 73 -14.94 -24.61 11.29
CA ALA A 73 -14.35 -24.54 9.96
C ALA A 73 -13.19 -25.53 9.78
N LEU A 74 -13.05 -26.08 8.57
CA LEU A 74 -11.90 -26.88 8.14
C LEU A 74 -11.59 -28.09 9.06
N GLY A 75 -12.64 -28.78 9.49
CA GLY A 75 -12.53 -29.95 10.39
C GLY A 75 -12.59 -29.59 11.89
N GLY A 76 -12.77 -28.31 12.23
CA GLY A 76 -13.06 -27.83 13.57
C GLY A 76 -11.87 -27.80 14.53
N GLY A 77 -12.17 -27.47 15.78
CA GLY A 77 -11.20 -27.32 16.86
C GLY A 77 -10.17 -26.21 16.61
N GLU A 78 -9.09 -26.22 17.40
CA GLU A 78 -8.03 -25.20 17.33
C GLU A 78 -7.32 -25.18 15.97
N ARG A 79 -7.12 -26.36 15.36
CA ARG A 79 -6.44 -26.48 14.07
C ARG A 79 -7.23 -25.82 12.94
N GLY A 80 -8.55 -26.01 12.91
CA GLY A 80 -9.44 -25.39 11.93
C GLY A 80 -9.41 -23.87 12.01
N VAL A 81 -9.38 -23.32 13.23
CA VAL A 81 -9.26 -21.88 13.47
C VAL A 81 -7.92 -21.34 12.98
N VAL A 82 -6.81 -21.95 13.38
CA VAL A 82 -5.46 -21.53 12.94
C VAL A 82 -5.32 -21.61 11.43
N LEU A 83 -5.86 -22.66 10.79
CA LEU A 83 -5.83 -22.80 9.33
C LEU A 83 -6.68 -21.72 8.63
N SER A 84 -7.82 -21.34 9.21
CA SER A 84 -8.67 -20.24 8.69
C SER A 84 -7.95 -18.90 8.74
N LEU A 85 -7.25 -18.61 9.84
CA LEU A 85 -6.44 -17.40 9.97
C LEU A 85 -5.25 -17.40 9.01
N ALA A 86 -4.55 -18.53 8.88
CA ALA A 86 -3.46 -18.69 7.93
C ALA A 86 -3.95 -18.47 6.49
N LEU A 87 -5.13 -19.00 6.14
CA LEU A 87 -5.75 -18.81 4.84
C LEU A 87 -6.11 -17.35 4.59
N LEU A 88 -6.62 -16.63 5.58
CA LEU A 88 -6.91 -15.20 5.47
C LEU A 88 -5.64 -14.38 5.15
N LEU A 89 -4.55 -14.67 5.85
CA LEU A 89 -3.25 -14.04 5.58
C LEU A 89 -2.73 -14.42 4.20
N ALA A 90 -2.84 -15.70 3.82
CA ALA A 90 -2.44 -16.18 2.50
C ALA A 90 -3.24 -15.49 1.38
N VAL A 91 -4.54 -15.28 1.56
CA VAL A 91 -5.39 -14.51 0.64
C VAL A 91 -4.90 -13.07 0.54
N ARG A 92 -4.58 -12.40 1.67
CA ARG A 92 -4.09 -11.01 1.65
C ARG A 92 -2.77 -10.86 0.90
N ILE A 93 -1.82 -11.77 1.13
CA ILE A 93 -0.51 -11.78 0.47
C ILE A 93 -0.68 -12.14 -1.00
N GLY A 94 -1.39 -13.25 -1.27
CA GLY A 94 -1.59 -13.79 -2.61
C GLY A 94 -2.32 -12.80 -3.52
N ALA A 95 -3.39 -12.17 -3.05
CA ALA A 95 -4.09 -11.13 -3.80
C ALA A 95 -3.19 -9.93 -4.10
N GLY A 96 -2.39 -9.49 -3.13
CA GLY A 96 -1.46 -8.39 -3.31
C GLY A 96 -0.42 -8.66 -4.39
N VAL A 97 0.06 -9.90 -4.51
CA VAL A 97 1.00 -10.34 -5.56
C VAL A 97 0.29 -10.51 -6.89
N LEU A 98 -0.79 -11.30 -6.94
CA LEU A 98 -1.51 -11.63 -8.18
C LEU A 98 -2.09 -10.39 -8.84
N VAL A 99 -2.74 -9.51 -8.08
CA VAL A 99 -3.28 -8.27 -8.62
C VAL A 99 -2.15 -7.34 -9.02
N GLY A 100 -1.10 -7.25 -8.21
CA GLY A 100 0.06 -6.44 -8.53
C GLY A 100 0.78 -6.84 -9.83
N THR A 101 0.78 -8.11 -10.19
CA THR A 101 1.42 -8.58 -11.43
C THR A 101 0.45 -8.62 -12.61
N LEU A 102 -0.79 -9.08 -12.41
CA LEU A 102 -1.76 -9.27 -13.49
C LEU A 102 -2.48 -8.00 -13.90
N LEU A 103 -2.77 -7.11 -12.93
CA LEU A 103 -3.58 -5.92 -13.18
C LEU A 103 -2.75 -4.66 -13.43
N LEU A 104 -1.43 -4.69 -13.26
CA LEU A 104 -0.57 -3.52 -13.44
C LEU A 104 -0.72 -2.88 -14.82
N ASP A 105 -0.40 -3.64 -15.87
CA ASP A 105 -0.45 -3.16 -17.25
C ASP A 105 -1.87 -2.79 -17.74
N PRO A 106 -2.91 -3.62 -17.56
CA PRO A 106 -4.24 -3.27 -18.05
C PRO A 106 -4.85 -2.10 -17.27
N LEU A 107 -4.64 -2.02 -15.96
CA LEU A 107 -5.16 -0.91 -15.17
C LEU A 107 -4.41 0.40 -15.46
N ALA A 108 -3.09 0.34 -15.65
CA ALA A 108 -2.31 1.51 -16.06
C ALA A 108 -2.79 2.08 -17.40
N LYS A 109 -3.14 1.21 -18.37
CA LYS A 109 -3.75 1.64 -19.64
C LYS A 109 -5.11 2.30 -19.44
N LEU A 110 -5.95 1.71 -18.60
CA LEU A 110 -7.31 2.20 -18.34
C LEU A 110 -7.32 3.59 -17.67
N VAL A 111 -6.36 3.84 -16.77
CA VAL A 111 -6.26 5.10 -16.00
C VAL A 111 -5.19 6.05 -16.56
N SER A 112 -4.67 5.76 -17.75
CA SER A 112 -3.75 6.66 -18.47
C SER A 112 -4.45 7.97 -18.86
N ALA A 113 -3.68 8.98 -19.29
CA ALA A 113 -4.24 10.27 -19.68
C ALA A 113 -5.29 10.16 -20.82
N ASP A 114 -5.09 9.21 -21.74
CA ASP A 114 -6.00 8.90 -22.85
C ASP A 114 -6.95 7.74 -22.52
N GLY A 115 -6.91 7.24 -21.29
CA GLY A 115 -7.68 6.11 -20.81
C GLY A 115 -9.15 6.46 -20.51
N PRO A 116 -10.06 5.48 -20.57
CA PRO A 116 -11.49 5.72 -20.35
C PRO A 116 -11.87 5.94 -18.88
N LEU A 117 -11.00 5.62 -17.92
CA LEU A 117 -11.29 5.73 -16.49
C LEU A 117 -10.70 7.02 -15.90
N ASP A 118 -11.58 7.84 -15.32
CA ASP A 118 -11.13 9.00 -14.55
C ASP A 118 -10.43 8.55 -13.26
N ARG A 119 -9.20 9.02 -13.08
CA ARG A 119 -8.34 8.66 -11.95
C ARG A 119 -8.94 9.06 -10.59
N ARG A 120 -9.54 10.25 -10.50
CA ARG A 120 -10.07 10.77 -9.23
C ARG A 120 -11.27 9.92 -8.80
N TRP A 121 -12.15 9.61 -9.74
CA TRP A 121 -13.31 8.75 -9.47
C TRP A 121 -12.91 7.30 -9.19
N THR A 122 -11.88 6.78 -9.87
CA THR A 122 -11.37 5.43 -9.61
C THR A 122 -10.81 5.30 -8.20
N LEU A 123 -10.05 6.31 -7.74
CA LEU A 123 -9.58 6.40 -6.37
C LEU A 123 -10.78 6.40 -5.40
N VAL A 124 -11.69 7.37 -5.50
CA VAL A 124 -12.87 7.46 -4.62
C VAL A 124 -13.69 6.17 -4.61
N GLY A 125 -13.84 5.52 -5.77
CA GLY A 125 -14.52 4.24 -5.88
C GLY A 125 -13.83 3.11 -5.10
N ALA A 126 -12.51 3.00 -5.19
CA ALA A 126 -11.74 2.01 -4.44
C ALA A 126 -11.85 2.23 -2.92
N ASP A 127 -11.80 3.49 -2.45
CA ASP A 127 -12.04 3.81 -1.04
C ASP A 127 -13.48 3.47 -0.61
N GLY A 128 -14.47 3.77 -1.45
CA GLY A 128 -15.87 3.41 -1.20
C GLY A 128 -16.05 1.90 -1.06
N VAL A 129 -15.44 1.11 -1.94
CA VAL A 129 -15.46 -0.36 -1.85
C VAL A 129 -14.84 -0.85 -0.54
N ARG A 130 -13.71 -0.26 -0.11
CA ARG A 130 -13.07 -0.63 1.16
C ARG A 130 -13.98 -0.35 2.36
N VAL A 131 -14.60 0.83 2.40
CA VAL A 131 -15.53 1.20 3.47
C VAL A 131 -16.71 0.24 3.50
N VAL A 132 -17.36 -0.01 2.36
CA VAL A 132 -18.50 -0.94 2.27
C VAL A 132 -18.11 -2.35 2.70
N ALA A 133 -16.96 -2.86 2.25
CA ALA A 133 -16.47 -4.18 2.64
C ALA A 133 -16.25 -4.28 4.16
N LEU A 134 -15.69 -3.25 4.79
CA LEU A 134 -15.48 -3.23 6.25
C LEU A 134 -16.79 -3.10 7.04
N VAL A 135 -17.78 -2.38 6.51
CA VAL A 135 -19.13 -2.32 7.12
C VAL A 135 -19.83 -3.68 7.03
N LEU A 136 -19.69 -4.38 5.91
CA LEU A 136 -20.28 -5.71 5.70
C LEU A 136 -19.57 -6.82 6.48
N ALA A 137 -18.28 -6.67 6.78
CA ALA A 137 -17.48 -7.68 7.46
C ALA A 137 -18.14 -8.29 8.73
N PRO A 138 -18.57 -7.49 9.73
CA PRO A 138 -19.25 -8.04 10.92
C PRO A 138 -20.63 -8.62 10.60
N LEU A 139 -21.37 -8.07 9.63
CA LEU A 139 -22.72 -8.51 9.30
C LEU A 139 -22.77 -9.97 8.80
N TRP A 140 -21.68 -10.48 8.20
CA TRP A 140 -21.60 -11.88 7.77
C TRP A 140 -21.74 -12.87 8.92
N VAL A 141 -21.27 -12.50 10.12
CA VAL A 141 -21.35 -13.35 11.33
C VAL A 141 -22.81 -13.56 11.74
N ASP A 142 -23.63 -12.51 11.64
CA ASP A 142 -25.05 -12.57 11.98
C ASP A 142 -25.89 -13.18 10.85
N TRP A 143 -25.63 -12.80 9.60
CA TRP A 143 -26.43 -13.23 8.45
C TRP A 143 -26.13 -14.67 8.02
N THR A 144 -24.88 -15.11 8.14
CA THR A 144 -24.42 -16.38 7.58
C THR A 144 -23.48 -17.14 8.52
N PRO A 145 -23.86 -17.42 9.79
CA PRO A 145 -22.94 -17.90 10.83
C PRO A 145 -22.16 -19.16 10.44
N GLY A 146 -22.79 -20.10 9.72
CA GLY A 146 -22.13 -21.35 9.29
C GLY A 146 -21.07 -21.17 8.20
N THR A 147 -21.10 -20.07 7.45
CA THR A 147 -20.18 -19.78 6.33
C THR A 147 -19.48 -18.43 6.46
N ALA A 148 -19.64 -17.74 7.59
CA ALA A 148 -19.15 -16.39 7.80
C ALA A 148 -17.62 -16.30 7.60
N TRP A 149 -16.88 -17.33 8.02
CA TRP A 149 -15.43 -17.42 7.81
C TRP A 149 -15.05 -17.35 6.32
N VAL A 150 -15.86 -17.93 5.42
CA VAL A 150 -15.63 -17.86 3.95
C VAL A 150 -15.88 -16.44 3.45
N TRP A 151 -16.98 -15.82 3.87
CA TRP A 151 -17.30 -14.43 3.47
C TRP A 151 -16.28 -13.41 3.98
N LEU A 152 -15.65 -13.68 5.12
CA LEU A 152 -14.54 -12.87 5.63
C LEU A 152 -13.27 -13.03 4.76
N LEU A 153 -12.99 -14.23 4.22
CA LEU A 153 -11.92 -14.41 3.22
C LEU A 153 -12.22 -13.66 1.92
N VAL A 154 -13.47 -13.70 1.45
CA VAL A 154 -13.92 -12.92 0.28
C VAL A 154 -13.76 -11.42 0.55
N THR A 155 -14.14 -10.95 1.73
CA THR A 155 -13.97 -9.55 2.14
C THR A 155 -12.48 -9.16 2.15
N ALA A 156 -11.60 -10.02 2.70
CA ALA A 156 -10.17 -9.81 2.70
C ALA A 156 -9.58 -9.72 1.28
N LEU A 157 -10.07 -10.56 0.36
CA LEU A 157 -9.71 -10.53 -1.06
C LEU A 157 -10.13 -9.21 -1.71
N VAL A 158 -11.39 -8.79 -1.52
CA VAL A 158 -11.91 -7.53 -2.06
C VAL A 158 -11.10 -6.33 -1.56
N LEU A 159 -10.77 -6.28 -0.27
CA LEU A 159 -9.91 -5.24 0.29
C LEU A 159 -8.53 -5.22 -0.35
N ALA A 160 -7.91 -6.39 -0.54
CA ALA A 160 -6.59 -6.48 -1.17
C ALA A 160 -6.60 -6.03 -2.64
N VAL A 161 -7.65 -6.38 -3.39
CA VAL A 161 -7.83 -5.93 -4.78
C VAL A 161 -8.04 -4.42 -4.82
N ALA A 162 -8.93 -3.88 -3.98
CA ALA A 162 -9.22 -2.45 -3.92
C ALA A 162 -7.97 -1.62 -3.54
N GLU A 163 -7.18 -2.09 -2.57
CA GLU A 163 -5.92 -1.47 -2.18
C GLU A 163 -4.91 -1.45 -3.34
N ARG A 164 -4.84 -2.53 -4.13
CA ARG A 164 -3.96 -2.56 -5.30
C ARG A 164 -4.43 -1.66 -6.42
N VAL A 165 -5.73 -1.64 -6.71
CA VAL A 165 -6.30 -0.69 -7.67
C VAL A 165 -5.97 0.74 -7.25
N TRP A 166 -6.17 1.08 -5.97
CA TRP A 166 -5.83 2.39 -5.42
C TRP A 166 -4.35 2.73 -5.59
N THR A 167 -3.44 1.82 -5.22
CA THR A 167 -1.98 2.01 -5.34
C THR A 167 -1.56 2.28 -6.79
N ILE A 168 -1.95 1.40 -7.72
CA ILE A 168 -1.58 1.53 -9.15
C ILE A 168 -2.11 2.84 -9.73
N THR A 169 -3.37 3.17 -9.43
CA THR A 169 -4.05 4.39 -9.89
C THR A 169 -3.36 5.65 -9.36
N ARG A 170 -2.88 5.62 -8.11
CA ARG A 170 -2.14 6.72 -7.50
C ARG A 170 -0.78 6.91 -8.15
N ASP A 171 -0.05 5.81 -8.38
CA ASP A 171 1.32 5.82 -8.88
C ASP A 171 1.41 6.19 -10.37
N ALA A 172 0.36 5.94 -11.14
CA ALA A 172 0.24 6.39 -12.54
C ALA A 172 0.38 7.91 -12.72
N ALA A 173 0.29 8.70 -11.65
CA ALA A 173 0.50 10.15 -11.65
C ALA A 173 1.96 10.57 -11.87
N ALA A 174 2.92 9.78 -11.39
CA ALA A 174 4.31 10.20 -11.24
C ALA A 174 4.98 10.60 -12.57
N PRO A 175 4.79 9.87 -13.69
CA PRO A 175 5.40 10.24 -14.97
C PRO A 175 4.89 11.56 -15.54
N ALA A 176 3.62 11.88 -15.34
CA ALA A 176 3.00 13.10 -15.87
C ALA A 176 3.43 14.39 -15.14
N LEU A 177 4.09 14.26 -13.99
CA LEU A 177 4.62 15.40 -13.23
C LEU A 177 6.07 15.73 -13.61
N LEU A 178 6.73 14.86 -14.35
CA LEU A 178 8.07 15.10 -14.85
C LEU A 178 7.98 15.84 -16.21
N PRO A 179 8.84 16.84 -16.44
CA PRO A 179 8.97 17.40 -17.78
C PRO A 179 9.31 16.26 -18.77
N PRO A 180 8.80 16.32 -20.01
CA PRO A 180 9.09 15.30 -21.00
C PRO A 180 10.61 15.16 -21.15
N PRO A 181 11.11 13.92 -21.33
CA PRO A 181 12.54 13.73 -21.56
C PRO A 181 12.98 14.58 -22.75
N PRO A 182 14.18 15.21 -22.69
CA PRO A 182 14.72 15.92 -23.82
C PRO A 182 14.76 14.98 -25.05
N PRO A 183 14.51 15.48 -26.26
CA PRO A 183 14.67 14.67 -27.46
C PRO A 183 16.09 14.11 -27.47
N GLU A 184 16.22 12.79 -27.59
CA GLU A 184 17.51 12.13 -27.73
C GLU A 184 18.15 12.63 -29.04
N GLY A 185 19.11 13.56 -28.95
CA GLY A 185 19.83 14.03 -30.15
C GLY A 185 20.44 15.43 -30.17
N ASP A 186 20.38 16.25 -29.12
CA ASP A 186 21.14 17.51 -29.07
C ASP A 186 22.22 17.44 -27.98
N ALA A 187 23.36 16.83 -28.34
CA ALA A 187 24.64 16.97 -27.64
C ALA A 187 25.68 17.52 -28.63
#